data_AF-A0A2D8ES39-F1
#
_entry.id   AF-A0A2D8ES39-F1
#
_cell.length_a   1.000
_cell.length_b   1.000
_cell.length_c   1.000
_cell.angle_alpha   90.00
_cell.angle_beta   90.00
_cell.angle_gamma   90.00
#
_symmetry.space_group_name_H-M   'P 1'
#
loop_
_entity.id
_entity.type
_entity.pdbx_description
1 polymer ?
#
loop_
_entity_poly.entity_id
_entity_poly.type
_entity_poly.pdbx_seq_one_letter_code
_entity_poly.pdbx_strand_id
1 'polypeptide(L)' 'MCHDSLEWHMRTNLVLTRHCNMSIDALNDMMPWERTTYFNMYLEEMKKEQEESMKSNHA' A
#
# COMPACT_ATOMS: atom_id res chain seq x y z
N MET A 1 -0.15 -18.35 -7.17
CA MET A 1 -1.40 -18.16 -6.39
C MET A 1 -1.08 -18.25 -4.89
N CYS A 2 -0.21 -17.37 -4.40
CA CYS A 2 0.11 -17.24 -2.98
C CYS A 2 0.04 -15.76 -2.62
N HIS A 3 -1.15 -15.17 -2.84
CA HIS A 3 -1.48 -13.82 -2.37
C HIS A 3 -2.28 -13.88 -1.05
N ASP A 4 -2.34 -15.04 -0.41
CA ASP A 4 -3.08 -15.28 0.83
C ASP A 4 -2.18 -15.79 1.96
N SER A 5 -0.87 -15.53 1.91
CA SER A 5 -0.03 -15.81 3.07
C SER A 5 -0.42 -14.86 4.21
N LEU A 6 -0.46 -15.38 5.44
CA LEU A 6 -0.72 -14.56 6.62
C LEU A 6 0.26 -13.37 6.70
N GLU A 7 1.52 -13.59 6.28
CA GLU A 7 2.53 -12.56 6.16
C GLU A 7 2.07 -11.42 5.23
N TRP A 8 1.53 -11.75 4.06
CA TRP A 8 1.07 -10.75 3.10
C TRP A 8 -0.09 -9.93 3.64
N HIS A 9 -1.05 -10.59 4.29
CA HIS A 9 -2.17 -9.94 4.97
C HIS A 9 -1.67 -8.95 6.04
N MET A 10 -0.74 -9.39 6.89
CA MET A 10 -0.17 -8.55 7.95
C MET A 10 0.63 -7.36 7.40
N ARG A 11 1.45 -7.59 6.38
CA ARG A 11 2.25 -6.52 5.73
C ARG A 11 1.35 -5.47 5.09
N THR A 12 0.34 -5.90 4.34
CA THR A 12 -0.59 -4.98 3.67
C THR A 12 -1.36 -4.16 4.70
N ASN A 13 -1.83 -4.78 5.79
CA ASN A 13 -2.52 -4.06 6.86
C ASN A 13 -1.62 -3.04 7.53
N LEU A 14 -0.38 -3.40 7.82
CA LEU A 14 0.58 -2.49 8.43
C LEU A 14 0.80 -1.25 7.56
N VAL A 15 0.99 -1.44 6.24
CA VAL A 15 1.20 -0.34 5.31
C VAL A 15 -0.03 0.56 5.22
N LEU A 16 -1.22 0.00 5.01
CA LEU A 16 -2.46 0.78 4.90
C LEU A 16 -2.84 1.49 6.21
N THR A 17 -2.56 0.88 7.36
CA THR A 17 -2.79 1.53 8.67
C THR A 17 -1.81 2.68 8.88
N ARG A 18 -0.53 2.48 8.56
CA ARG A 18 0.53 3.46 8.86
C ARG A 18 0.57 4.63 7.88
N HIS A 19 0.35 4.37 6.60
CA HIS A 19 0.54 5.35 5.53
C HIS A 19 -0.78 5.85 4.95
N CYS A 20 -1.87 5.09 5.06
CA CYS A 20 -3.19 5.49 4.56
C CYS A 20 -4.20 5.78 5.68
N ASN A 21 -3.79 5.79 6.94
CA ASN A 21 -4.61 6.03 8.14
C ASN A 21 -5.92 5.22 8.18
N MET A 22 -5.94 4.04 7.56
CA MET A 22 -7.11 3.16 7.58
C MET A 22 -7.20 2.44 8.93
N SER A 23 -8.40 2.33 9.50
CA SER A 23 -8.61 1.55 10.73
C SER A 23 -8.56 0.05 10.44
N ILE A 24 -8.17 -0.75 11.43
CA ILE A 24 -8.18 -2.21 11.30
C ILE A 24 -9.59 -2.73 11.02
N ASP A 25 -10.61 -2.12 11.63
CA ASP A 25 -12.01 -2.48 11.38
C ASP A 25 -12.39 -2.24 9.92
N ALA A 26 -12.02 -1.08 9.35
CA ALA A 26 -12.26 -0.80 7.94
C ALA A 26 -11.53 -1.79 7.03
N LEU A 27 -10.30 -2.19 7.37
CA LEU A 27 -9.56 -3.21 6.62
C LEU A 27 -10.23 -4.57 6.69
N ASN A 28 -10.80 -4.96 7.84
CA ASN A 28 -11.49 -6.23 8.01
C ASN A 28 -12.80 -6.30 7.21
N ASP A 29 -13.47 -5.16 7.05
CA ASP A 29 -14.71 -5.05 6.28
C ASP A 29 -14.47 -4.94 4.76
N MET A 30 -13.22 -4.75 4.31
CA MET A 30 -12.88 -4.70 2.89
C MET A 30 -12.99 -6.05 2.20
N MET A 31 -13.37 -6.01 0.93
CA MET A 31 -13.25 -7.19 0.08
C MET A 31 -11.77 -7.58 -0.11
N PRO A 32 -11.44 -8.89 -0.22
CA PRO A 32 -10.05 -9.34 -0.29
C PRO A 32 -9.23 -8.70 -1.43
N TRP A 33 -9.88 -8.38 -2.55
CA TRP A 33 -9.23 -7.77 -3.70
C TRP A 33 -9.00 -6.26 -3.53
N GLU A 34 -9.89 -5.54 -2.83
CA GLU A 34 -9.81 -4.08 -2.65
C GLU A 34 -8.51 -3.68 -1.97
N ARG A 35 -8.11 -4.46 -0.97
CA ARG A 35 -6.89 -4.23 -0.21
C ARG A 35 -5.63 -4.30 -1.09
N THR A 36 -5.61 -5.23 -2.04
CA THR A 36 -4.51 -5.37 -3.00
C THR A 36 -4.48 -4.17 -3.96
N THR A 37 -5.64 -3.69 -4.40
CA THR A 37 -5.75 -2.50 -5.25
C THR A 37 -5.24 -1.24 -4.54
N TYR A 38 -5.68 -0.98 -3.31
CA TYR A 38 -5.20 0.18 -2.53
C TYR A 38 -3.70 0.14 -2.27
N PHE A 39 -3.18 -1.04 -1.95
CA PHE A 39 -1.75 -1.22 -1.77
C PHE A 39 -0.94 -0.93 -3.05
N ASN A 40 -1.44 -1.38 -4.21
CA ASN A 40 -0.78 -1.11 -5.49
C ASN A 40 -0.78 0.38 -5.84
N MET A 41 -1.91 1.07 -5.62
CA MET A 41 -1.99 2.53 -5.82
C MET A 41 -0.98 3.27 -4.93
N TYR A 42 -0.86 2.87 -3.66
CA TYR A 42 0.15 3.43 -2.76
C TYR A 42 1.59 3.19 -3.26
N LEU A 43 1.91 2.00 -3.78
CA LEU A 43 3.22 1.74 -4.37
C LEU A 43 3.52 2.61 -5.61
N GLU A 44 2.50 2.89 -6.43
CA GLU A 44 2.64 3.76 -7.60
C GLU A 44 2.92 5.21 -7.18
N GLU A 45 2.22 5.71 -6.17
CA GLU A 45 2.48 7.05 -5.60
C GLU A 45 3.92 7.15 -5.07
N MET A 46 4.38 6.18 -4.28
CA MET A 46 5.76 6.18 -3.75
C MET A 46 6.82 6.18 -4.86
N LYS A 47 6.60 5.43 -5.94
CA LYS A 47 7.52 5.42 -7.09
C LYS A 47 7.56 6.79 -7.76
N LYS A 48 6.40 7.41 -7.95
CA LYS A 48 6.30 8.73 -8.57
C LYS A 48 7.01 9.81 -7.75
N GLU A 49 6.81 9.83 -6.43
CA GLU A 49 7.51 10.76 -5.52
C GLU A 49 9.03 10.57 -5.58
N GLN A 50 9.51 9.32 -5.63
CA GLN A 50 10.92 9.02 -5.76
C GLN A 50 11.48 9.56 -7.09
N GLU A 51 10.79 9.32 -8.20
CA GLU A 51 11.19 9.83 -9.53
C GLU A 51 11.23 11.37 -9.58
N GLU A 52 10.26 12.04 -8.96
CA GLU A 52 10.22 13.50 -8.86
C GLU A 52 11.39 14.05 -8.01
N SER A 53 11.69 13.40 -6.88
CA SER A 53 12.82 13.78 -6.02
C SER A 53 14.18 13.63 -6.72
N MET A 54 14.34 12.60 -7.57
CA MET A 54 15.57 12.39 -8.34
C MET A 54 15.73 13.44 -9.45
N LYS A 55 14.64 13.86 -10.09
CA LYS A 55 14.66 14.93 -11.10
C LYS A 55 15.01 16.29 -10.51
N SER A 56 14.49 16.60 -9.31
CA SER A 56 14.78 17.87 -8.62
C SER A 56 16.23 17.98 -8.12
N ASN A 57 16.90 16.87 -7.82
CA ASN A 57 18.29 16.87 -7.35
C ASN A 57 19.32 16.88 -8.50
N HIS A 58 18.87 16.80 -9.76
CA HIS A 58 19.74 16.83 -10.95
C HIS A 58 19.55 18.09 -11.82
N ALA A 59 18.79 19.08 -11.33
CA ALA A 59 18.62 20.41 -11.92
C ALA A 59 19.37 21.45 -11.09
#